data_AF-A0A260BNB8-F1
#
_entry.id   AF-A0A260BNB8-F1
#
_cell.length_a   1.000
_cell.length_b   1.000
_cell.length_c   1.000
_cell.angle_alpha   90.00
_cell.angle_beta   90.00
_cell.angle_gamma   90.00
#
_symmetry.space_group_name_H-M   'P 1'
#
loop_
_entity.id
_entity.type
_entity.pdbx_description
1 polymer ?
#
loop_
_entity_poly.entity_id
_entity_poly.type
_entity_poly.pdbx_seq_one_letter_code
_entity_poly.pdbx_strand_id
1 'polypeptide(L)'
;MDGRQEAGARKRRQSVDAIAEAAEALIFATLREGRGLSSLSLRAFAAAANRSPSTVSAAFGSTEAIFAEVATRLKTKGQVVPEAVQVRARSHVERQLHNADPRRGWRLRLQNTPPSDLKGRLAIYTAAAAMDPLRRAEAACALSEAYLNTSDGASNALLYAEECLLLCEGREMPVTFMPIAMEAARLAATASRYLSRTHPSQDLPNLVRVRGFKNQEAEFASAMQMRVAAAMATFHSRRADALITGSRSNELAALNDAVAALRDLRSQGQTIPDDSLATVATRVECYRLAYPNDPAGSDLNAARELLMHMFQRATRSTTRRELESLFKVTRHATELDAVAPQPTDLLQAWRYGVVGMLGLAKYLLHLAEHPNALDLSAVLKEGNSGTQQDQLRTGAATILLDICNNTTRRGSAGKLRLQAKALLDELQAGGVEPDSHENRRPVGSFDKALSEIEALVVALLIGETLDRKQIAKLIRTLQPIVTFLSRPTGDAAAHTKNGCAENHTVSFGQF
;
A
#
# COMPACT_ATOMS: atom_id res chain seq x y z
N MET A 1 41.31 -35.04 10.52
CA MET A 1 40.90 -33.63 10.30
C MET A 1 42.14 -32.87 9.84
N ASP A 2 42.02 -32.17 8.71
CA ASP A 2 43.15 -31.63 7.95
C ASP A 2 43.86 -30.47 8.66
N GLY A 3 45.19 -30.53 8.77
CA GLY A 3 46.02 -29.46 9.33
C GLY A 3 45.87 -28.09 8.63
N ARG A 4 45.25 -28.04 7.44
CA ARG A 4 44.86 -26.79 6.76
C ARG A 4 43.66 -26.09 7.43
N GLN A 5 42.69 -26.84 7.97
CA GLN A 5 41.55 -26.28 8.69
C GLN A 5 41.97 -25.74 10.06
N GLU A 6 42.87 -26.44 10.76
CA GLU A 6 43.43 -25.97 12.04
C GLU A 6 44.31 -24.73 11.87
N ALA A 7 45.16 -24.67 10.83
CA ALA A 7 45.97 -23.49 10.52
C ALA A 7 45.10 -22.27 10.15
N GLY A 8 44.01 -22.48 9.41
CA GLY A 8 43.04 -21.44 9.07
C GLY A 8 42.27 -20.91 10.29
N ALA A 9 41.83 -21.81 11.18
CA ALA A 9 41.16 -21.44 12.43
C ALA A 9 42.10 -20.68 13.38
N ARG A 10 43.38 -21.10 13.46
CA ARG A 10 44.39 -20.43 14.29
C ARG A 10 44.72 -19.02 13.79
N LYS A 11 44.88 -18.84 12.47
CA LYS A 11 45.05 -17.50 11.85
C LYS A 11 43.85 -16.59 12.06
N ARG A 12 42.62 -17.13 11.99
CA ARG A 12 41.40 -16.37 12.27
C ARG A 12 41.33 -15.92 13.73
N ARG A 13 41.61 -16.81 14.69
CA ARG A 13 41.67 -16.46 16.13
C ARG A 13 42.70 -15.37 16.41
N GLN A 14 43.92 -15.51 15.89
CA GLN A 14 44.97 -14.50 16.02
C GLN A 14 44.55 -13.14 15.42
N SER A 15 43.81 -13.13 14.31
CA SER A 15 43.28 -11.91 13.71
C SER A 15 42.18 -11.27 14.56
N VAL A 16 41.30 -12.06 15.17
CA VAL A 16 40.22 -11.61 16.06
C VAL A 16 40.84 -10.99 17.33
N ASP A 17 41.81 -11.67 17.93
CA ASP A 17 42.50 -11.20 19.14
C ASP A 17 43.22 -9.87 18.91
N ALA A 18 43.94 -9.73 17.79
CA ALA A 18 44.63 -8.49 17.43
C ALA A 18 43.68 -7.31 17.21
N ILE A 19 42.53 -7.55 16.56
CA ILE A 19 41.52 -6.51 16.34
C ILE A 19 40.87 -6.10 17.68
N ALA A 20 40.56 -7.08 18.54
CA ALA A 20 39.97 -6.80 19.85
C ALA A 20 40.95 -6.05 20.79
N GLU A 21 42.25 -6.32 20.71
CA GLU A 21 43.29 -5.57 21.44
C GLU A 21 43.39 -4.12 20.99
N ALA A 22 43.42 -3.89 19.67
CA ALA A 22 43.43 -2.54 19.12
C ALA A 22 42.14 -1.78 19.44
N ALA A 23 40.99 -2.48 19.45
CA ALA A 23 39.71 -1.91 19.84
C ALA A 23 39.67 -1.53 21.32
N GLU A 24 40.20 -2.37 22.22
CA GLU A 24 40.33 -2.07 23.65
C GLU A 24 41.13 -0.77 23.84
N ALA A 25 42.31 -0.65 23.21
CA ALA A 25 43.15 0.55 23.29
C ALA A 25 42.43 1.82 22.78
N LEU A 26 41.75 1.73 21.63
CA LEU A 26 41.01 2.87 21.05
C LEU A 26 39.86 3.32 21.95
N ILE A 27 39.13 2.38 22.54
CA ILE A 27 38.01 2.66 23.45
C ILE A 27 38.52 3.41 24.68
N PHE A 28 39.61 2.96 25.30
CA PHE A 28 40.17 3.63 26.47
C PHE A 28 40.76 5.01 26.13
N ALA A 29 41.40 5.17 24.97
CA ALA A 29 41.85 6.49 24.51
C ALA A 29 40.67 7.46 24.35
N THR A 30 39.59 7.01 23.70
CA THR A 30 38.38 7.80 23.48
C THR A 30 37.71 8.22 24.78
N LEU A 31 37.64 7.32 25.77
CA LEU A 31 37.09 7.62 27.10
C LEU A 31 37.98 8.58 27.89
N ARG A 32 39.31 8.45 27.82
CA ARG A 32 40.25 9.39 28.47
C ARG A 32 40.12 10.81 27.93
N GLU A 33 39.81 10.94 26.64
CA GLU A 33 39.56 12.23 25.99
C GLU A 33 38.15 12.79 26.27
N GLY A 34 37.33 12.11 27.08
CA GLY A 34 35.97 12.54 27.40
C GLY A 34 34.98 12.45 26.24
N ARG A 35 35.34 11.76 25.14
CA ARG A 35 34.47 11.61 23.97
C ARG A 35 33.51 10.43 24.16
N GLY A 36 32.29 10.59 23.65
CA GLY A 36 31.30 9.52 23.62
C GLY A 36 31.70 8.38 22.65
N LEU A 37 31.50 7.14 23.08
CA LEU A 37 31.75 5.91 22.29
C LEU A 37 30.79 5.72 21.09
N SER A 38 29.80 6.61 20.92
CA SER A 38 28.90 6.68 19.77
C SER A 38 29.62 7.10 18.49
N SER A 39 30.73 7.81 18.60
CA SER A 39 31.57 8.26 17.46
C SER A 39 32.43 7.15 16.85
N LEU A 40 32.58 6.00 17.54
CA LEU A 40 33.40 4.89 17.07
C LEU A 40 32.66 4.05 16.04
N SER A 41 33.21 3.99 14.83
CA SER A 41 32.70 3.22 13.69
C SER A 41 33.59 2.02 13.37
N LEU A 42 33.10 1.08 12.55
CA LEU A 42 33.91 -0.04 12.05
C LEU A 42 35.17 0.44 11.32
N ARG A 43 35.12 1.60 10.65
CA ARG A 43 36.30 2.21 10.01
C ARG A 43 37.33 2.68 11.04
N ALA A 44 36.89 3.23 12.17
CA ALA A 44 37.79 3.65 13.24
C ALA A 44 38.50 2.45 13.89
N PHE A 45 37.77 1.36 14.14
CA PHE A 45 38.37 0.11 14.63
C PHE A 45 39.31 -0.53 13.62
N ALA A 46 38.97 -0.49 12.33
CA ALA A 46 39.83 -0.99 11.26
C ALA A 46 41.14 -0.19 11.16
N ALA A 47 41.06 1.14 11.26
CA ALA A 47 42.24 2.01 11.29
C ALA A 47 43.13 1.71 12.50
N ALA A 48 42.54 1.58 13.70
CA ALA A 48 43.30 1.25 14.91
C ALA A 48 43.97 -0.13 14.85
N ALA A 49 43.33 -1.12 14.22
CA ALA A 49 43.88 -2.46 14.04
C ALA A 49 44.85 -2.58 12.85
N ASN A 50 45.06 -1.51 12.07
CA ASN A 50 45.78 -1.54 10.80
C ASN A 50 45.25 -2.64 9.84
N ARG A 51 43.92 -2.73 9.71
CA ARG A 51 43.20 -3.69 8.86
C ARG A 51 42.19 -2.98 7.95
N SER A 52 41.72 -3.68 6.92
CA SER A 52 40.61 -3.15 6.12
C SER A 52 39.28 -3.26 6.89
N PRO A 53 38.32 -2.35 6.64
CA PRO A 53 36.98 -2.45 7.23
C PRO A 53 36.26 -3.76 6.92
N SER A 54 36.52 -4.36 5.75
CA SER A 54 35.95 -5.65 5.36
C SER A 54 36.47 -6.80 6.23
N THR A 55 37.76 -6.79 6.62
CA THR A 55 38.32 -7.80 7.53
C THR A 55 37.73 -7.68 8.93
N VAL A 56 37.54 -6.47 9.45
CA VAL A 56 36.90 -6.25 10.76
C VAL A 56 35.42 -6.63 10.73
N SER A 57 34.71 -6.27 9.65
CA SER A 57 33.31 -6.65 9.44
C SER A 57 33.14 -8.17 9.32
N ALA A 58 34.06 -8.87 8.66
CA ALA A 58 34.03 -10.32 8.57
C ALA A 58 34.30 -11.01 9.92
N ALA A 59 35.09 -10.38 10.78
CA ALA A 59 35.43 -10.92 12.10
C ALA A 59 34.32 -10.70 13.15
N PHE A 60 33.68 -9.53 13.16
CA PHE A 60 32.75 -9.12 14.23
C PHE A 60 31.33 -8.75 13.74
N GLY A 61 31.13 -8.50 12.45
CA GLY A 61 29.83 -8.14 11.88
C GLY A 61 29.31 -6.73 12.21
N SER A 62 29.57 -6.21 13.41
CA SER A 62 29.08 -4.91 13.87
C SER A 62 30.01 -4.25 14.90
N THR A 63 29.86 -2.95 15.10
CA THR A 63 30.55 -2.23 16.20
C THR A 63 30.13 -2.74 17.57
N GLU A 64 28.86 -3.07 17.77
CA GLU A 64 28.37 -3.57 19.06
C GLU A 64 28.98 -4.93 19.45
N ALA A 65 29.25 -5.79 18.46
CA ALA A 65 29.96 -7.05 18.68
C ALA A 65 31.41 -6.84 19.19
N ILE A 66 32.10 -5.81 18.68
CA ILE A 66 33.44 -5.45 19.14
C ILE A 66 33.40 -5.00 20.61
N PHE A 67 32.41 -4.17 20.99
CA PHE A 67 32.23 -3.77 22.39
C PHE A 67 31.91 -4.97 23.30
N ALA A 68 31.11 -5.92 22.83
CA ALA A 68 30.82 -7.14 23.58
C ALA A 68 32.06 -8.03 23.77
N GLU A 69 32.91 -8.16 22.75
CA GLU A 69 34.18 -8.89 22.84
C GLU A 69 35.13 -8.21 23.84
N VAL A 70 35.31 -6.88 23.73
CA VAL A 70 36.15 -6.12 24.65
C VAL A 70 35.63 -6.22 26.09
N ALA A 71 34.32 -6.13 26.31
CA ALA A 71 33.72 -6.32 27.63
C ALA A 71 34.00 -7.73 28.19
N THR A 72 33.97 -8.75 27.34
CA THR A 72 34.27 -10.13 27.72
C THR A 72 35.75 -10.28 28.09
N ARG A 73 36.67 -9.75 27.28
CA ARG A 73 38.11 -9.79 27.57
C ARG A 73 38.46 -9.09 28.88
N LEU A 74 37.87 -7.93 29.14
CA LEU A 74 38.07 -7.21 30.41
C LEU A 74 37.59 -8.02 31.61
N LYS A 75 36.42 -8.66 31.53
CA LYS A 75 35.92 -9.57 32.57
C LYS A 75 36.84 -10.75 32.80
N THR A 76 37.33 -11.38 31.74
CA THR A 76 38.26 -12.52 31.83
C THR A 76 39.60 -12.11 32.45
N LYS A 77 40.05 -10.87 32.22
CA LYS A 77 41.24 -10.27 32.86
C LYS A 77 40.99 -9.81 34.31
N GLY A 78 39.77 -9.96 34.85
CA GLY A 78 39.40 -9.47 36.19
C GLY A 78 39.31 -7.94 36.30
N GLN A 79 39.21 -7.23 35.17
CA GLN A 79 39.18 -5.77 35.12
C GLN A 79 37.74 -5.23 35.12
N VAL A 80 37.56 -4.03 35.66
CA VAL A 80 36.26 -3.33 35.66
C VAL A 80 35.92 -2.89 34.24
N VAL A 81 34.75 -3.32 33.75
CA VAL A 81 34.23 -2.90 32.43
C VAL A 81 33.57 -1.52 32.57
N PRO A 82 34.02 -0.48 31.83
CA PRO A 82 33.39 0.84 31.87
C PRO A 82 31.91 0.77 31.50
N GLU A 83 31.06 1.54 32.20
CA GLU A 83 29.59 1.51 32.01
C GLU A 83 29.19 1.79 30.55
N ALA A 84 29.84 2.75 29.90
CA ALA A 84 29.60 3.06 28.48
C ALA A 84 29.88 1.87 27.54
N VAL A 85 30.85 1.01 27.89
CA VAL A 85 31.15 -0.24 27.16
C VAL A 85 30.09 -1.29 27.48
N GLN A 86 29.66 -1.40 28.75
CA GLN A 86 28.60 -2.33 29.15
C GLN A 86 27.26 -2.04 28.44
N VAL A 87 26.85 -0.78 28.33
CA VAL A 87 25.62 -0.38 27.64
C VAL A 87 25.65 -0.76 26.16
N ARG A 88 26.78 -0.50 25.49
CA ARG A 88 26.97 -0.84 24.06
C ARG A 88 27.03 -2.37 23.85
N ALA A 89 27.68 -3.09 24.75
CA ALA A 89 27.74 -4.56 24.73
C ALA A 89 26.37 -5.21 24.97
N ARG A 90 25.56 -4.67 25.90
CA ARG A 90 24.19 -5.16 26.18
C ARG A 90 23.31 -5.09 24.94
N SER A 91 23.40 -4.02 24.14
CA SER A 91 22.66 -3.93 22.88
C SER A 91 22.97 -5.07 21.90
N HIS A 92 24.21 -5.58 21.88
CA HIS A 92 24.56 -6.76 21.07
C HIS A 92 23.99 -8.06 21.65
N VAL A 93 24.13 -8.26 22.96
CA VAL A 93 23.66 -9.45 23.67
C VAL A 93 22.13 -9.53 23.63
N GLU A 94 21.43 -8.41 23.77
CA GLU A 94 19.97 -8.32 23.59
C GLU A 94 19.54 -8.62 22.16
N ARG A 95 20.26 -8.12 21.13
CA ARG A 95 20.01 -8.50 19.72
C ARG A 95 20.30 -9.98 19.47
N GLN A 96 21.36 -10.54 20.03
CA GLN A 96 21.68 -11.97 19.89
C GLN A 96 20.68 -12.87 20.61
N LEU A 97 20.28 -12.52 21.84
CA LEU A 97 19.22 -13.22 22.58
C LEU A 97 17.85 -13.07 21.87
N HIS A 98 17.57 -11.92 21.26
CA HIS A 98 16.39 -11.71 20.41
C HIS A 98 16.39 -12.57 19.14
N ASN A 99 17.56 -12.78 18.54
CA ASN A 99 17.72 -13.59 17.34
C ASN A 99 17.83 -15.10 17.64
N ALA A 100 18.21 -15.47 18.86
CA ALA A 100 18.35 -16.86 19.30
C ALA A 100 17.05 -17.49 19.82
N ASP A 101 16.03 -16.69 20.19
CA ASP A 101 14.72 -17.20 20.58
C ASP A 101 13.75 -17.23 19.38
N PRO A 102 13.49 -18.41 18.75
CA PRO A 102 12.52 -18.54 17.68
C PRO A 102 11.10 -18.09 18.08
N ARG A 103 10.80 -18.00 19.39
CA ARG A 103 9.51 -17.59 19.96
C ARG A 103 9.32 -16.08 20.09
N ARG A 104 10.40 -15.26 20.06
CA ARG A 104 10.32 -13.79 20.12
C ARG A 104 10.74 -13.09 18.82
N GLY A 105 11.56 -13.71 17.97
CA GLY A 105 12.00 -13.13 16.69
C GLY A 105 11.01 -13.25 15.53
N TRP A 106 9.89 -13.97 15.67
CA TRP A 106 8.96 -14.21 14.56
C TRP A 106 8.19 -12.94 14.13
N ARG A 107 7.77 -12.08 15.07
CA ARG A 107 7.04 -10.83 14.74
C ARG A 107 7.95 -9.85 14.01
N LEU A 108 9.22 -9.76 14.43
CA LEU A 108 10.26 -9.00 13.73
C LEU A 108 10.56 -9.59 12.34
N ARG A 109 10.65 -10.91 12.22
CA ARG A 109 10.79 -11.57 10.91
C ARG A 109 9.58 -11.27 10.02
N LEU A 110 8.37 -11.33 10.54
CA LEU A 110 7.15 -11.02 9.78
C LEU A 110 7.10 -9.56 9.32
N GLN A 111 7.50 -8.63 10.19
CA GLN A 111 7.63 -7.20 9.87
C GLN A 111 8.74 -6.92 8.85
N ASN A 112 9.85 -7.67 8.91
CA ASN A 112 11.00 -7.50 8.02
C ASN A 112 10.89 -8.31 6.73
N THR A 113 10.00 -9.31 6.65
CA THR A 113 9.73 -10.07 5.44
C THR A 113 8.81 -9.24 4.53
N PRO A 114 9.29 -8.85 3.32
CA PRO A 114 8.48 -8.08 2.39
C PRO A 114 7.12 -8.74 2.16
N PRO A 115 6.03 -7.97 2.03
CA PRO A 115 4.70 -8.52 1.71
C PRO A 115 4.67 -9.38 0.44
N SER A 116 5.61 -9.17 -0.48
CA SER A 116 5.78 -9.94 -1.72
C SER A 116 6.54 -11.27 -1.55
N ASP A 117 7.21 -11.50 -0.41
CA ASP A 117 7.96 -12.75 -0.16
C ASP A 117 7.03 -13.84 0.42
N LEU A 118 6.29 -14.47 -0.50
CA LEU A 118 5.35 -15.53 -0.18
C LEU A 118 6.02 -16.73 0.51
N LYS A 119 7.22 -17.10 0.06
CA LYS A 119 7.96 -18.26 0.57
C LYS A 119 8.44 -18.00 2.00
N GLY A 120 8.96 -16.80 2.27
CA GLY A 120 9.34 -16.37 3.61
C GLY A 120 8.15 -16.34 4.58
N ARG A 121 7.01 -15.77 4.17
CA ARG A 121 5.81 -15.71 5.02
C ARG A 121 5.17 -17.07 5.25
N LEU A 122 5.17 -17.96 4.25
CA LEU A 122 4.72 -19.34 4.43
C LEU A 122 5.59 -20.11 5.43
N ALA A 123 6.91 -19.93 5.37
CA ALA A 123 7.82 -20.54 6.34
C ALA A 123 7.57 -20.02 7.77
N ILE A 124 7.29 -18.72 7.93
CA ILE A 124 6.92 -18.12 9.22
C ILE A 124 5.60 -18.69 9.73
N TYR A 125 4.58 -18.79 8.87
CA TYR A 125 3.30 -19.40 9.22
C TYR A 125 3.46 -20.86 9.67
N THR A 126 4.19 -21.68 8.93
CA THR A 126 4.44 -23.08 9.31
C THR A 126 5.16 -23.19 10.66
N ALA A 127 6.12 -22.29 10.94
CA ALA A 127 6.79 -22.23 12.23
C ALA A 127 5.87 -21.76 13.37
N ALA A 128 4.95 -20.82 13.09
CA ALA A 128 3.99 -20.29 14.04
C ALA A 128 2.83 -21.26 14.32
N ALA A 129 2.46 -22.11 13.36
CA ALA A 129 1.40 -23.11 13.50
C ALA A 129 1.69 -24.15 14.61
N ALA A 130 2.97 -24.35 14.94
CA ALA A 130 3.43 -25.19 16.05
C ALA A 130 3.53 -24.45 17.40
N MET A 131 3.13 -23.18 17.47
CA MET A 131 3.20 -22.32 18.66
C MET A 131 1.80 -22.07 19.27
N ASP A 132 1.66 -21.00 20.07
CA ASP A 132 0.40 -20.59 20.66
C ASP A 132 -0.60 -20.02 19.63
N PRO A 133 -1.92 -20.08 19.90
CA PRO A 133 -2.95 -19.67 18.94
C PRO A 133 -2.91 -18.21 18.50
N LEU A 134 -2.47 -17.29 19.37
CA LEU A 134 -2.34 -15.88 19.01
C LEU A 134 -1.33 -15.69 17.88
N ARG A 135 -0.16 -16.33 18.02
CA ARG A 135 0.88 -16.26 16.99
C ARG A 135 0.47 -16.89 15.67
N ARG A 136 -0.27 -18.01 15.73
CA ARG A 136 -0.82 -18.63 14.53
C ARG A 136 -1.81 -17.70 13.84
N ALA A 137 -2.69 -17.03 14.59
CA ALA A 137 -3.62 -16.05 14.05
C ALA A 137 -2.87 -14.86 13.39
N GLU A 138 -1.86 -14.30 14.06
CA GLU A 138 -1.06 -13.21 13.50
C GLU A 138 -0.32 -13.60 12.20
N ALA A 139 0.27 -14.80 12.18
CA ALA A 139 0.95 -15.30 11.00
C ALA A 139 -0.02 -15.60 9.85
N ALA A 140 -1.21 -16.15 10.14
CA ALA A 140 -2.25 -16.38 9.15
C ALA A 140 -2.75 -15.05 8.55
N CYS A 141 -3.00 -14.04 9.37
CA CYS A 141 -3.40 -12.70 8.94
C CYS A 141 -2.36 -12.08 7.98
N ALA A 142 -1.09 -12.13 8.34
CA ALA A 142 -0.03 -11.57 7.49
C ALA A 142 0.25 -12.39 6.23
N LEU A 143 0.01 -13.71 6.26
CA LEU A 143 0.06 -14.54 5.07
C LEU A 143 -1.11 -14.23 4.13
N SER A 144 -2.30 -13.97 4.67
CA SER A 144 -3.45 -13.50 3.89
C SER A 144 -3.15 -12.18 3.19
N GLU A 145 -2.56 -11.21 3.88
CA GLU A 145 -2.16 -9.93 3.29
C GLU A 145 -1.18 -10.12 2.11
N ALA A 146 -0.22 -11.03 2.26
CA ALA A 146 0.76 -11.34 1.22
C ALA A 146 0.10 -11.94 -0.02
N TYR A 147 -0.81 -12.90 0.16
CA TYR A 147 -1.56 -13.49 -0.94
C TYR A 147 -2.46 -12.48 -1.67
N LEU A 148 -3.03 -11.48 -1.00
CA LEU A 148 -3.79 -10.42 -1.68
C LEU A 148 -2.96 -9.58 -2.66
N ASN A 149 -1.63 -9.59 -2.53
CA ASN A 149 -0.73 -8.87 -3.41
C ASN A 149 -0.28 -9.67 -4.63
N THR A 150 -0.82 -10.88 -4.86
CA THR A 150 -0.53 -11.72 -6.03
C THR A 150 -1.74 -11.83 -6.97
N SER A 151 -1.51 -12.09 -8.27
CA SER A 151 -2.55 -12.08 -9.32
C SER A 151 -3.71 -13.05 -9.06
N ASP A 152 -3.44 -14.18 -8.40
CA ASP A 152 -4.37 -15.29 -8.18
C ASP A 152 -4.44 -15.72 -6.71
N GLY A 153 -3.91 -14.88 -5.80
CA GLY A 153 -3.83 -15.23 -4.38
C GLY A 153 -5.12 -15.05 -3.60
N ALA A 154 -6.18 -14.48 -4.18
CA ALA A 154 -7.39 -14.13 -3.43
C ALA A 154 -8.06 -15.32 -2.72
N SER A 155 -8.07 -16.51 -3.34
CA SER A 155 -8.60 -17.72 -2.69
C SER A 155 -7.79 -18.13 -1.46
N ASN A 156 -6.46 -18.08 -1.55
CA ASN A 156 -5.57 -18.38 -0.44
C ASN A 156 -5.64 -17.30 0.64
N ALA A 157 -5.72 -16.02 0.25
CA ALA A 157 -5.93 -14.93 1.18
C ALA A 157 -7.19 -15.15 2.02
N LEU A 158 -8.29 -15.48 1.35
CA LEU A 158 -9.55 -15.75 2.03
C LEU A 158 -9.43 -16.93 3.00
N LEU A 159 -8.80 -18.03 2.58
CA LEU A 159 -8.57 -19.20 3.43
C LEU A 159 -7.81 -18.85 4.72
N TYR A 160 -6.69 -18.13 4.60
CA TYR A 160 -5.88 -17.78 5.78
C TYR A 160 -6.52 -16.71 6.67
N ALA A 161 -7.31 -15.80 6.09
CA ALA A 161 -8.07 -14.82 6.87
C ALA A 161 -9.19 -15.50 7.66
N GLU A 162 -9.89 -16.47 7.08
CA GLU A 162 -10.91 -17.27 7.79
C GLU A 162 -10.30 -18.14 8.88
N GLU A 163 -9.15 -18.77 8.62
CA GLU A 163 -8.41 -19.49 9.65
C GLU A 163 -8.05 -18.58 10.83
N CYS A 164 -7.59 -17.36 10.55
CA CYS A 164 -7.28 -16.37 11.57
C CYS A 164 -8.53 -16.02 12.42
N LEU A 165 -9.68 -15.81 11.79
CA LEU A 165 -10.93 -15.52 12.48
C LEU A 165 -11.38 -16.69 13.37
N LEU A 166 -11.34 -17.92 12.87
CA LEU A 166 -11.67 -19.12 13.65
C LEU A 166 -10.77 -19.30 14.88
N LEU A 167 -9.48 -18.96 14.76
CA LEU A 167 -8.54 -18.98 15.89
C LEU A 167 -8.86 -17.91 16.94
N CYS A 168 -9.48 -16.80 16.53
CA CYS A 168 -9.93 -15.73 17.42
C CYS A 168 -11.27 -16.05 18.11
N GLU A 169 -12.20 -16.76 17.45
CA GLU A 169 -13.55 -17.05 17.96
C GLU A 169 -13.60 -18.10 19.10
N GLY A 170 -12.67 -19.06 19.13
CA GLY A 170 -12.73 -20.21 20.05
C GLY A 170 -12.42 -19.95 21.53
N ARG A 171 -12.25 -18.70 21.97
CA ARG A 171 -11.87 -18.33 23.34
C ARG A 171 -12.60 -17.06 23.75
N GLU A 172 -12.88 -16.84 25.04
CA GLU A 172 -13.28 -15.52 25.56
C GLU A 172 -12.27 -14.50 25.02
N MET A 173 -12.63 -13.76 23.97
CA MET A 173 -11.63 -13.06 23.14
C MET A 173 -10.86 -12.08 24.03
N PRO A 174 -9.59 -12.37 24.37
CA PRO A 174 -8.80 -11.42 25.11
C PRO A 174 -8.67 -10.17 24.23
N VAL A 175 -8.65 -8.98 24.84
CA VAL A 175 -8.49 -7.69 24.14
C VAL A 175 -7.29 -7.72 23.17
N THR A 176 -6.29 -8.58 23.41
CA THR A 176 -5.12 -8.79 22.55
C THR A 176 -5.42 -9.39 21.17
N PHE A 177 -6.53 -10.11 20.97
CA PHE A 177 -6.90 -10.71 19.68
C PHE A 177 -7.73 -9.78 18.81
N MET A 178 -8.44 -8.80 19.40
CA MET A 178 -9.37 -7.93 18.68
C MET A 178 -8.74 -7.18 17.49
N PRO A 179 -7.51 -6.62 17.56
CA PRO A 179 -6.90 -5.96 16.41
C PRO A 179 -6.65 -6.91 15.24
N ILE A 180 -6.22 -8.14 15.55
CA ILE A 180 -5.90 -9.17 14.54
C ILE A 180 -7.18 -9.71 13.92
N ALA A 181 -8.21 -9.95 14.72
CA ALA A 181 -9.53 -10.38 14.24
C ALA A 181 -10.17 -9.32 13.33
N MET A 182 -10.07 -8.04 13.69
CA MET A 182 -10.54 -6.92 12.84
C MET A 182 -9.81 -6.89 11.50
N GLU A 183 -8.49 -7.00 11.50
CA GLU A 183 -7.71 -7.01 10.26
C GLU A 183 -8.01 -8.26 9.41
N ALA A 184 -8.14 -9.43 10.02
CA ALA A 184 -8.52 -10.65 9.33
C ALA A 184 -9.90 -10.54 8.67
N ALA A 185 -10.91 -9.99 9.38
CA ALA A 185 -12.23 -9.73 8.81
C ALA A 185 -12.16 -8.79 7.60
N ARG A 186 -11.34 -7.74 7.69
CA ARG A 186 -11.11 -6.80 6.58
C ARG A 186 -10.46 -7.48 5.38
N LEU A 187 -9.43 -8.29 5.59
CA LEU A 187 -8.73 -9.04 4.55
C LEU A 187 -9.66 -10.07 3.89
N ALA A 188 -10.43 -10.82 4.68
CA ALA A 188 -11.43 -11.79 4.20
C ALA A 188 -12.51 -11.11 3.34
N ALA A 189 -13.02 -9.95 3.77
CA ALA A 189 -13.97 -9.17 2.98
C ALA A 189 -13.35 -8.68 1.66
N THR A 190 -12.07 -8.28 1.68
CA THR A 190 -11.35 -7.82 0.48
C THR A 190 -11.14 -8.96 -0.51
N ALA A 191 -10.69 -10.12 -0.03
CA ALA A 191 -10.50 -11.32 -0.82
C ALA A 191 -11.82 -11.80 -1.44
N SER A 192 -12.88 -11.91 -0.64
CA SER A 192 -14.23 -12.28 -1.11
C SER A 192 -14.74 -11.31 -2.17
N ARG A 193 -14.55 -10.00 -1.98
CA ARG A 193 -14.92 -8.99 -2.98
C ARG A 193 -14.15 -9.18 -4.29
N TYR A 194 -12.85 -9.51 -4.24
CA TYR A 194 -12.09 -9.81 -5.46
C TYR A 194 -12.65 -11.03 -6.18
N LEU A 195 -12.88 -12.14 -5.45
CA LEU A 195 -13.45 -13.37 -5.99
C LEU A 195 -14.85 -13.16 -6.60
N SER A 196 -15.67 -12.26 -6.05
CA SER A 196 -16.98 -11.91 -6.62
C SER A 196 -16.88 -11.35 -8.05
N ARG A 197 -15.76 -10.71 -8.39
CA ARG A 197 -15.52 -10.09 -9.70
C ARG A 197 -14.93 -11.09 -10.68
N THR A 198 -13.96 -11.89 -10.22
CA THR A 198 -13.20 -12.84 -11.06
C THR A 198 -13.92 -14.17 -11.26
N HIS A 199 -14.80 -14.58 -10.34
CA HIS A 199 -15.58 -15.82 -10.42
C HIS A 199 -17.09 -15.52 -10.45
N PRO A 200 -17.66 -15.23 -11.63
CA PRO A 200 -19.06 -14.86 -11.79
C PRO A 200 -20.09 -15.80 -11.18
N SER A 201 -19.82 -17.11 -11.24
CA SER A 201 -20.68 -18.14 -10.66
C SER A 201 -20.73 -18.07 -9.13
N GLN A 202 -19.76 -17.38 -8.50
CA GLN A 202 -19.65 -17.21 -7.06
C GLN A 202 -19.88 -15.76 -6.60
N ASP A 203 -20.38 -14.88 -7.46
CA ASP A 203 -20.63 -13.46 -7.13
C ASP A 203 -21.53 -13.30 -5.89
N LEU A 204 -22.72 -13.90 -5.89
CA LEU A 204 -23.66 -13.85 -4.77
C LEU A 204 -23.11 -14.47 -3.47
N PRO A 205 -22.61 -15.73 -3.47
CA PRO A 205 -21.98 -16.32 -2.29
C PRO A 205 -20.86 -15.45 -1.70
N ASN A 206 -20.00 -14.89 -2.55
CA ASN A 206 -18.91 -14.04 -2.09
C ASN A 206 -19.40 -12.69 -1.54
N LEU A 207 -20.47 -12.10 -2.09
CA LEU A 207 -21.09 -10.90 -1.52
C LEU A 207 -21.74 -11.17 -0.16
N VAL A 208 -22.36 -12.33 0.04
CA VAL A 208 -22.87 -12.75 1.36
C VAL A 208 -21.74 -12.84 2.38
N ARG A 209 -20.58 -13.40 1.99
CA ARG A 209 -19.37 -13.43 2.82
C ARG A 209 -18.84 -12.03 3.12
N VAL A 210 -18.77 -11.14 2.12
CA VAL A 210 -18.39 -9.72 2.33
C VAL A 210 -19.27 -9.07 3.41
N ARG A 211 -20.60 -9.25 3.35
CA ARG A 211 -21.53 -8.74 4.36
C ARG A 211 -21.21 -9.30 5.75
N GLY A 212 -21.00 -10.61 5.86
CA GLY A 212 -20.66 -11.29 7.11
C GLY A 212 -19.37 -10.75 7.75
N PHE A 213 -18.27 -10.73 6.98
CA PHE A 213 -17.00 -10.22 7.48
C PHE A 213 -17.03 -8.72 7.83
N LYS A 214 -17.79 -7.91 7.08
CA LYS A 214 -17.94 -6.49 7.43
C LYS A 214 -18.80 -6.25 8.67
N ASN A 215 -19.74 -7.15 8.99
CA ASN A 215 -20.42 -7.12 10.29
C ASN A 215 -19.45 -7.43 11.43
N GLN A 216 -18.63 -8.48 11.29
CA GLN A 216 -17.60 -8.82 12.28
C GLN A 216 -16.58 -7.68 12.46
N GLU A 217 -16.10 -7.07 11.37
CA GLU A 217 -15.19 -5.91 11.43
C GLU A 217 -15.85 -4.74 12.18
N ALA A 218 -17.13 -4.47 11.95
CA ALA A 218 -17.85 -3.40 12.64
C ALA A 218 -18.00 -3.67 14.14
N GLU A 219 -18.26 -4.91 14.53
CA GLU A 219 -18.34 -5.34 15.94
C GLU A 219 -16.98 -5.17 16.63
N PHE A 220 -15.90 -5.67 16.02
CA PHE A 220 -14.54 -5.54 16.57
C PHE A 220 -14.10 -4.07 16.66
N ALA A 221 -14.34 -3.28 15.62
CA ALA A 221 -14.02 -1.85 15.62
C ALA A 221 -14.80 -1.08 16.69
N SER A 222 -16.07 -1.44 16.91
CA SER A 222 -16.89 -0.82 17.96
C SER A 222 -16.38 -1.18 19.36
N ALA A 223 -16.01 -2.45 19.59
CA ALA A 223 -15.44 -2.90 20.85
C ALA A 223 -14.10 -2.19 21.17
N MET A 224 -13.29 -1.90 20.15
CA MET A 224 -12.05 -1.14 20.27
C MET A 224 -12.25 0.40 20.26
N GLN A 225 -13.49 0.87 20.26
CA GLN A 225 -13.86 2.30 20.19
C GLN A 225 -13.34 3.02 18.92
N MET A 226 -13.03 2.28 17.86
CA MET A 226 -12.62 2.80 16.55
C MET A 226 -13.85 3.23 15.73
N ARG A 227 -14.48 4.33 16.14
CA ARG A 227 -15.80 4.75 15.63
C ARG A 227 -15.87 4.95 14.10
N VAL A 228 -14.81 5.50 13.50
CA VAL A 228 -14.77 5.71 12.04
C VAL A 228 -14.66 4.38 11.30
N ALA A 229 -13.81 3.46 11.78
CA ALA A 229 -13.68 2.12 11.20
C ALA A 229 -15.00 1.34 11.30
N ALA A 230 -15.69 1.41 12.45
CA ALA A 230 -17.00 0.80 12.64
C ALA A 230 -18.05 1.35 11.66
N ALA A 231 -18.10 2.67 11.46
CA ALA A 231 -18.99 3.30 10.50
C ALA A 231 -18.70 2.86 9.06
N MET A 232 -17.43 2.79 8.67
CA MET A 232 -17.01 2.35 7.32
C MET A 232 -17.29 0.86 7.09
N ALA A 233 -17.07 0.00 8.09
CA ALA A 233 -17.42 -1.41 8.02
C ALA A 233 -18.94 -1.60 7.87
N THR A 234 -19.74 -0.86 8.66
CA THR A 234 -21.20 -0.85 8.55
C THR A 234 -21.67 -0.40 7.17
N PHE A 235 -21.09 0.67 6.62
CA PHE A 235 -21.37 1.13 5.25
C PHE A 235 -21.12 0.01 4.23
N HIS A 236 -19.97 -0.66 4.30
CA HIS A 236 -19.64 -1.73 3.37
C HIS A 236 -20.53 -2.96 3.53
N SER A 237 -20.97 -3.29 4.74
CA SER A 237 -21.95 -4.35 4.99
C SER A 237 -23.32 -4.03 4.39
N ARG A 238 -23.89 -2.86 4.72
CA ARG A 238 -25.19 -2.42 4.17
C ARG A 238 -25.18 -2.34 2.65
N ARG A 239 -24.07 -1.86 2.08
CA ARG A 239 -23.90 -1.85 0.64
C ARG A 239 -23.82 -3.26 0.05
N ALA A 240 -23.11 -4.19 0.68
CA ALA A 240 -23.09 -5.59 0.23
C ALA A 240 -24.51 -6.19 0.25
N ASP A 241 -25.30 -5.90 1.28
CA ASP A 241 -26.71 -6.31 1.37
C ASP A 241 -27.57 -5.74 0.24
N ALA A 242 -27.40 -4.45 -0.08
CA ALA A 242 -28.06 -3.83 -1.23
C ALA A 242 -27.69 -4.50 -2.56
N LEU A 243 -26.43 -4.92 -2.74
CA LEU A 243 -26.00 -5.62 -3.96
C LEU A 243 -26.53 -7.06 -4.04
N ILE A 244 -26.64 -7.75 -2.90
CA ILE A 244 -27.23 -9.09 -2.81
C ILE A 244 -28.71 -9.03 -3.22
N THR A 245 -29.45 -8.08 -2.65
CA THR A 245 -30.89 -7.88 -2.91
C THR A 245 -31.18 -7.18 -4.25
N GLY A 246 -30.16 -6.61 -4.90
CA GLY A 246 -30.32 -5.81 -6.11
C GLY A 246 -31.07 -4.48 -5.87
N SER A 247 -31.15 -4.02 -4.62
CA SER A 247 -31.94 -2.87 -4.24
C SER A 247 -31.17 -1.55 -4.42
N ARG A 248 -31.58 -0.78 -5.43
CA ARG A 248 -31.06 0.57 -5.69
C ARG A 248 -31.33 1.52 -4.52
N SER A 249 -32.53 1.48 -3.93
CA SER A 249 -32.89 2.33 -2.79
C SER A 249 -32.04 2.01 -1.57
N ASN A 250 -31.72 0.73 -1.33
CA ASN A 250 -30.84 0.34 -0.23
C ASN A 250 -29.39 0.75 -0.48
N GLU A 251 -28.91 0.72 -1.74
CA GLU A 251 -27.56 1.24 -2.05
C GLU A 251 -27.47 2.75 -1.78
N LEU A 252 -28.51 3.51 -2.14
CA LEU A 252 -28.61 4.94 -1.83
C LEU A 252 -28.69 5.21 -0.31
N ALA A 253 -29.54 4.47 0.40
CA ALA A 253 -29.66 4.58 1.85
C ALA A 253 -28.31 4.32 2.55
N ALA A 254 -27.59 3.28 2.13
CA ALA A 254 -26.25 3.00 2.67
C ALA A 254 -25.26 4.15 2.45
N LEU A 255 -25.32 4.85 1.31
CA LEU A 255 -24.48 6.03 1.03
C LEU A 255 -24.86 7.20 1.94
N ASN A 256 -26.16 7.51 2.04
CA ASN A 256 -26.65 8.59 2.89
C ASN A 256 -26.33 8.35 4.37
N ASP A 257 -26.51 7.13 4.85
CA ASP A 257 -26.15 6.71 6.20
C ASP A 257 -24.65 6.89 6.47
N ALA A 258 -23.79 6.53 5.52
CA ALA A 258 -22.35 6.70 5.65
C ALA A 258 -21.96 8.18 5.73
N VAL A 259 -22.55 9.02 4.86
CA VAL A 259 -22.31 10.47 4.86
C VAL A 259 -22.76 11.10 6.18
N ALA A 260 -23.95 10.74 6.67
CA ALA A 260 -24.46 11.20 7.95
C ALA A 260 -23.56 10.77 9.11
N ALA A 261 -23.16 9.50 9.16
CA ALA A 261 -22.26 8.97 10.19
C ALA A 261 -20.90 9.70 10.21
N LEU A 262 -20.28 9.93 9.05
CA LEU A 262 -19.00 10.65 8.98
C LEU A 262 -19.14 12.12 9.38
N ARG A 263 -20.24 12.78 8.99
CA ARG A 263 -20.56 14.15 9.41
C ARG A 263 -20.71 14.23 10.93
N ASP A 264 -21.47 13.31 11.52
CA ASP A 264 -21.76 13.31 12.94
C ASP A 264 -20.48 13.03 13.75
N LEU A 265 -19.66 12.06 13.33
CA LEU A 265 -18.34 11.81 13.93
C LEU A 265 -17.43 13.03 13.82
N ARG A 266 -17.43 13.71 12.67
CA ARG A 266 -16.66 14.94 12.48
C ARG A 266 -17.11 16.05 13.43
N SER A 267 -18.42 16.21 13.61
CA SER A 267 -19.00 17.19 14.54
C SER A 267 -18.65 16.91 16.01
N GLN A 268 -18.43 15.63 16.35
CA GLN A 268 -17.94 15.18 17.65
C GLN A 268 -16.41 15.34 17.82
N GLY A 269 -15.75 16.04 16.90
CA GLY A 269 -14.30 16.30 16.95
C GLY A 269 -13.43 15.14 16.45
N GLN A 270 -14.01 14.08 15.89
CA GLN A 270 -13.21 12.99 15.32
C GLN A 270 -12.47 13.44 14.06
N THR A 271 -11.28 12.88 13.87
CA THR A 271 -10.53 12.99 12.63
C THR A 271 -10.99 11.88 11.69
N ILE A 272 -11.54 12.27 10.54
CA ILE A 272 -11.92 11.31 9.50
C ILE A 272 -10.72 11.10 8.57
N PRO A 273 -10.25 9.86 8.36
CA PRO A 273 -9.18 9.57 7.42
C PRO A 273 -9.59 9.95 5.98
N ASP A 274 -8.66 10.56 5.26
CA ASP A 274 -8.83 10.98 3.86
C ASP A 274 -9.32 9.83 2.95
N ASP A 275 -8.84 8.60 3.19
CA ASP A 275 -9.23 7.42 2.41
C ASP A 275 -10.66 6.97 2.68
N SER A 276 -11.19 7.20 3.89
CA SER A 276 -12.59 6.94 4.21
C SER A 276 -13.50 7.91 3.45
N LEU A 277 -13.13 9.20 3.44
CA LEU A 277 -13.83 10.23 2.66
C LEU A 277 -13.79 9.90 1.16
N ALA A 278 -12.62 9.55 0.63
CA ALA A 278 -12.47 9.18 -0.77
C ALA A 278 -13.27 7.94 -1.16
N THR A 279 -13.33 6.95 -0.28
CA THR A 279 -14.12 5.73 -0.48
C THR A 279 -15.60 6.06 -0.62
N VAL A 280 -16.16 6.87 0.28
CA VAL A 280 -17.59 7.24 0.21
C VAL A 280 -17.84 8.16 -1.00
N ALA A 281 -17.02 9.19 -1.20
CA ALA A 281 -17.17 10.14 -2.30
C ALA A 281 -17.14 9.47 -3.68
N THR A 282 -16.23 8.50 -3.88
CA THR A 282 -16.16 7.73 -5.14
C THR A 282 -17.43 6.91 -5.37
N ARG A 283 -18.06 6.39 -4.30
CA ARG A 283 -19.29 5.60 -4.42
C ARG A 283 -20.53 6.47 -4.60
N VAL A 284 -20.55 7.66 -4.01
CA VAL A 284 -21.54 8.71 -4.30
C VAL A 284 -21.50 9.06 -5.79
N GLU A 285 -20.32 9.35 -6.33
CA GLU A 285 -20.18 9.68 -7.76
C GLU A 285 -20.52 8.48 -8.66
N CYS A 286 -20.14 7.26 -8.26
CA CYS A 286 -20.53 6.03 -8.97
C CYS A 286 -22.05 5.88 -9.08
N TYR A 287 -22.79 6.14 -7.99
CA TYR A 287 -24.26 6.08 -7.99
C TYR A 287 -24.85 7.17 -8.89
N ARG A 288 -24.38 8.40 -8.76
CA ARG A 288 -24.87 9.56 -9.52
C ARG A 288 -24.73 9.34 -11.04
N LEU A 289 -23.60 8.80 -11.48
CA LEU A 289 -23.36 8.48 -12.90
C LEU A 289 -24.17 7.26 -13.39
N ALA A 290 -24.45 6.31 -12.51
CA ALA A 290 -25.25 5.14 -12.84
C ALA A 290 -26.76 5.46 -12.95
N TYR A 291 -27.22 6.46 -12.20
CA TYR A 291 -28.62 6.85 -12.07
C TYR A 291 -28.82 8.38 -12.17
N PRO A 292 -28.49 9.00 -13.32
CA PRO A 292 -28.50 10.47 -13.44
C PRO A 292 -29.88 11.11 -13.28
N ASN A 293 -30.94 10.35 -13.58
CA ASN A 293 -32.34 10.81 -13.52
C ASN A 293 -33.06 10.36 -12.25
N ASP A 294 -32.34 9.90 -11.22
CA ASP A 294 -32.97 9.47 -9.97
C ASP A 294 -33.29 10.68 -9.09
N PRO A 295 -34.58 11.03 -8.88
CA PRO A 295 -34.94 12.18 -8.06
C PRO A 295 -34.54 11.99 -6.60
N ALA A 296 -34.46 10.75 -6.10
CA ALA A 296 -33.99 10.47 -4.75
C ALA A 296 -32.47 10.71 -4.59
N GLY A 297 -31.74 10.77 -5.71
CA GLY A 297 -30.30 11.05 -5.75
C GLY A 297 -29.94 12.54 -5.79
N SER A 298 -30.91 13.46 -5.76
CA SER A 298 -30.67 14.91 -5.84
C SER A 298 -29.70 15.42 -4.76
N ASP A 299 -29.78 14.82 -3.57
CA ASP A 299 -29.01 15.24 -2.39
C ASP A 299 -27.54 14.78 -2.44
N LEU A 300 -27.17 13.93 -3.40
CA LEU A 300 -25.81 13.39 -3.51
C LEU A 300 -24.77 14.43 -3.93
N ASN A 301 -25.19 15.51 -4.61
CA ASN A 301 -24.29 16.64 -4.89
C ASN A 301 -23.91 17.36 -3.60
N ALA A 302 -24.87 17.61 -2.71
CA ALA A 302 -24.61 18.21 -1.40
C ALA A 302 -23.75 17.27 -0.53
N ALA A 303 -24.00 15.97 -0.60
CA ALA A 303 -23.18 14.96 0.09
C ALA A 303 -21.72 14.96 -0.41
N ARG A 304 -21.50 15.11 -1.73
CA ARG A 304 -20.17 15.22 -2.33
C ARG A 304 -19.42 16.43 -1.79
N GLU A 305 -20.03 17.61 -1.82
CA GLU A 305 -19.41 18.84 -1.32
C GLU A 305 -19.11 18.75 0.19
N LEU A 306 -20.05 18.20 0.97
CA LEU A 306 -19.87 17.95 2.40
C LEU A 306 -18.65 17.07 2.68
N LEU A 307 -18.49 15.95 1.95
CA LEU A 307 -17.32 15.06 2.06
C LEU A 307 -16.03 15.80 1.74
N MET A 308 -16.01 16.64 0.70
CA MET A 308 -14.85 17.44 0.32
C MET A 308 -14.45 18.48 1.38
N HIS A 309 -15.43 19.04 2.10
CA HIS A 309 -15.18 19.96 3.22
C HIS A 309 -14.59 19.29 4.46
N MET A 310 -14.73 17.97 4.62
CA MET A 310 -14.23 17.25 5.80
C MET A 310 -12.72 16.96 5.77
N PHE A 311 -12.04 17.13 4.63
CA PHE A 311 -10.58 16.98 4.52
C PHE A 311 -9.82 18.01 5.37
N GLN A 312 -9.00 17.54 6.32
CA GLN A 312 -8.44 18.37 7.40
C GLN A 312 -7.38 19.40 6.94
N ARG A 313 -6.85 19.29 5.72
CA ARG A 313 -5.89 20.23 5.13
C ARG A 313 -6.12 20.34 3.62
N ALA A 314 -7.17 21.07 3.23
CA ALA A 314 -7.65 21.24 1.86
C ALA A 314 -6.54 21.43 0.80
N THR A 315 -5.47 22.17 1.12
CA THR A 315 -4.39 22.47 0.18
C THR A 315 -3.22 21.48 0.15
N ARG A 316 -3.14 20.54 1.10
CA ARG A 316 -2.01 19.57 1.20
C ARG A 316 -2.40 18.12 0.96
N SER A 317 -3.68 17.76 1.05
CA SER A 317 -4.12 16.38 0.80
C SER A 317 -3.93 16.01 -0.67
N THR A 318 -3.16 14.95 -0.93
CA THR A 318 -3.05 14.32 -2.25
C THR A 318 -4.37 13.67 -2.64
N THR A 319 -4.99 12.94 -1.72
CA THR A 319 -6.25 12.21 -1.93
C THR A 319 -7.39 13.16 -2.31
N ARG A 320 -7.49 14.34 -1.67
CA ARG A 320 -8.48 15.35 -2.05
C ARG A 320 -8.28 15.83 -3.49
N ARG A 321 -7.04 16.15 -3.88
CA ARG A 321 -6.72 16.61 -5.24
C ARG A 321 -7.05 15.53 -6.28
N GLU A 322 -6.77 14.28 -5.96
CA GLU A 322 -7.13 13.14 -6.81
C GLU A 322 -8.66 13.02 -6.98
N LEU A 323 -9.46 13.26 -5.94
CA LEU A 323 -10.93 13.33 -6.04
C LEU A 323 -11.41 14.54 -6.86
N GLU A 324 -10.79 15.70 -6.70
CA GLU A 324 -11.10 16.88 -7.52
C GLU A 324 -10.85 16.59 -9.01
N SER A 325 -9.75 15.90 -9.33
CA SER A 325 -9.47 15.41 -10.68
C SER A 325 -10.51 14.41 -11.17
N LEU A 326 -10.93 13.45 -10.32
CA LEU A 326 -12.02 12.53 -10.64
C LEU A 326 -13.28 13.29 -11.03
N PHE A 327 -13.72 14.27 -10.21
CA PHE A 327 -14.94 15.03 -10.48
C PHE A 327 -14.86 15.90 -11.74
N LYS A 328 -13.68 16.44 -12.07
CA LYS A 328 -13.47 17.13 -13.35
C LYS A 328 -13.65 16.18 -14.52
N VAL A 329 -13.03 15.01 -14.46
CA VAL A 329 -13.10 13.99 -15.53
C VAL A 329 -14.52 13.48 -15.70
N THR A 330 -15.23 13.15 -14.62
CA THR A 330 -16.61 12.66 -14.70
C THR A 330 -17.57 13.73 -15.15
N ARG A 331 -17.38 14.99 -14.72
CA ARG A 331 -18.17 16.13 -15.21
C ARG A 331 -18.00 16.32 -16.71
N HIS A 332 -16.77 16.42 -17.20
CA HIS A 332 -16.54 16.61 -18.64
C HIS A 332 -17.06 15.43 -19.48
N ALA A 333 -16.99 14.20 -18.96
CA ALA A 333 -17.58 13.02 -19.61
C ALA A 333 -19.14 13.00 -19.65
N THR A 334 -19.80 13.95 -18.98
CA THR A 334 -21.28 14.07 -18.95
C THR A 334 -21.77 15.42 -19.50
N GLU A 335 -21.00 16.48 -19.30
CA GLU A 335 -21.22 17.85 -19.76
C GLU A 335 -20.04 18.22 -20.68
N LEU A 336 -20.19 18.04 -21.98
CA LEU A 336 -19.10 18.26 -22.96
C LEU A 336 -18.60 19.71 -23.00
N ASP A 337 -19.41 20.67 -22.55
CA ASP A 337 -19.05 22.09 -22.44
C ASP A 337 -18.22 22.41 -21.17
N ALA A 338 -17.99 21.44 -20.28
CA ALA A 338 -17.19 21.64 -19.08
C ALA A 338 -15.69 21.78 -19.41
N VAL A 339 -14.96 22.50 -18.55
CA VAL A 339 -13.50 22.69 -18.68
C VAL A 339 -12.78 21.36 -18.89
N ALA A 340 -11.99 21.26 -19.96
CA ALA A 340 -11.28 20.04 -20.32
C ALA A 340 -10.28 19.62 -19.22
N PRO A 341 -10.26 18.32 -18.83
CA PRO A 341 -9.32 17.80 -17.84
C PRO A 341 -7.88 17.84 -18.37
N GLN A 342 -6.93 18.10 -17.47
CA GLN A 342 -5.50 18.04 -17.80
C GLN A 342 -5.04 16.57 -17.85
N PRO A 343 -3.95 16.22 -18.57
CA PRO A 343 -3.42 14.85 -18.59
C PRO A 343 -3.15 14.27 -17.19
N THR A 344 -2.75 15.10 -16.23
CA THR A 344 -2.55 14.69 -14.84
C THR A 344 -3.87 14.38 -14.11
N ASP A 345 -4.97 15.04 -14.47
CA ASP A 345 -6.30 14.73 -13.94
C ASP A 345 -6.76 13.34 -14.42
N LEU A 346 -6.49 12.99 -15.68
CA LEU A 346 -6.81 11.68 -16.26
C LEU A 346 -6.10 10.53 -15.54
N LEU A 347 -4.80 10.68 -15.28
CA LEU A 347 -4.00 9.69 -14.54
C LEU A 347 -4.48 9.51 -13.10
N GLN A 348 -4.91 10.60 -12.46
CA GLN A 348 -5.42 10.56 -11.09
C GLN A 348 -6.80 9.92 -11.03
N ALA A 349 -7.69 10.27 -11.97
CA ALA A 349 -9.04 9.72 -12.07
C ALA A 349 -9.01 8.19 -12.27
N TRP A 350 -8.09 7.66 -13.09
CA TRP A 350 -7.94 6.22 -13.34
C TRP A 350 -7.95 5.36 -12.07
N ARG A 351 -7.39 5.88 -10.96
CA ARG A 351 -7.25 5.17 -9.69
C ARG A 351 -8.57 4.88 -8.99
N TYR A 352 -9.66 5.52 -9.40
CA TYR A 352 -10.99 5.36 -8.81
C TYR A 352 -11.86 4.31 -9.53
N GLY A 353 -11.20 3.30 -10.11
CA GLY A 353 -11.85 2.14 -10.70
C GLY A 353 -12.76 2.51 -11.87
N VAL A 354 -13.92 1.84 -11.97
CA VAL A 354 -14.87 2.00 -13.08
C VAL A 354 -15.29 3.45 -13.31
N VAL A 355 -15.40 4.27 -12.27
CA VAL A 355 -15.86 5.66 -12.39
C VAL A 355 -14.85 6.49 -13.19
N GLY A 356 -13.59 6.44 -12.79
CA GLY A 356 -12.53 7.18 -13.46
C GLY A 356 -12.15 6.59 -14.82
N MET A 357 -12.09 5.25 -14.93
CA MET A 357 -11.78 4.58 -16.20
C MET A 357 -12.84 4.86 -17.27
N LEU A 358 -14.13 4.85 -16.90
CA LEU A 358 -15.20 5.16 -17.86
C LEU A 358 -15.17 6.63 -18.27
N GLY A 359 -14.94 7.54 -17.33
CA GLY A 359 -14.79 8.97 -17.65
C GLY A 359 -13.62 9.23 -18.60
N LEU A 360 -12.48 8.56 -18.38
CA LEU A 360 -11.34 8.63 -19.29
C LEU A 360 -11.67 8.06 -20.67
N ALA A 361 -12.28 6.87 -20.75
CA ALA A 361 -12.62 6.27 -22.04
C ALA A 361 -13.53 7.19 -22.85
N LYS A 362 -14.56 7.77 -22.21
CA LYS A 362 -15.45 8.77 -22.84
C LYS A 362 -14.70 10.02 -23.28
N TYR A 363 -13.74 10.48 -22.50
CA TYR A 363 -12.90 11.62 -22.88
C TYR A 363 -12.04 11.31 -24.12
N LEU A 364 -11.41 10.13 -24.19
CA LEU A 364 -10.64 9.73 -25.37
C LEU A 364 -11.52 9.62 -26.63
N LEU A 365 -12.75 9.11 -26.49
CA LEU A 365 -13.71 9.07 -27.59
C LEU A 365 -14.11 10.47 -28.04
N HIS A 366 -14.39 11.37 -27.10
CA HIS A 366 -14.68 12.77 -27.42
C HIS A 366 -13.55 13.43 -28.22
N LEU A 367 -12.29 13.21 -27.82
CA LEU A 367 -11.12 13.71 -28.55
C LEU A 367 -10.98 13.09 -29.95
N ALA A 368 -11.32 11.81 -30.11
CA ALA A 368 -11.30 11.15 -31.42
C ALA A 368 -12.36 11.73 -32.37
N GLU A 369 -13.49 12.17 -31.84
CA GLU A 369 -14.59 12.82 -32.60
C GLU A 369 -14.31 14.30 -32.88
N HIS A 370 -13.51 14.97 -32.04
CA HIS A 370 -13.23 16.41 -32.12
C HIS A 370 -11.71 16.67 -32.12
N PRO A 371 -10.99 16.41 -33.23
CA PRO A 371 -9.53 16.48 -33.29
C PRO A 371 -8.97 17.89 -33.03
N ASN A 372 -9.79 18.92 -33.24
CA ASN A 372 -9.43 20.31 -33.02
C ASN A 372 -9.53 20.73 -31.54
N ALA A 373 -10.03 19.87 -30.65
CA ALA A 373 -10.23 20.17 -29.23
C ALA A 373 -8.92 20.16 -28.42
N LEU A 374 -7.88 19.47 -28.90
CA LEU A 374 -6.53 19.52 -28.35
C LEU A 374 -5.49 19.31 -29.45
N ASP A 375 -4.46 20.15 -29.47
CA ASP A 375 -3.25 19.93 -30.26
C ASP A 375 -2.42 18.78 -29.66
N LEU A 376 -2.82 17.55 -29.98
CA LEU A 376 -2.18 16.31 -29.52
C LEU A 376 -0.92 15.95 -30.35
N SER A 377 -0.55 16.76 -31.34
CA SER A 377 0.61 16.54 -32.22
C SER A 377 1.94 16.44 -31.44
N ALA A 378 2.03 17.09 -30.27
CA ALA A 378 3.20 17.04 -29.40
C ALA A 378 3.33 15.73 -28.58
N VAL A 379 2.23 14.98 -28.42
CA VAL A 379 2.13 13.81 -27.51
C VAL A 379 2.15 12.49 -28.28
N LEU A 380 1.58 12.44 -29.49
CA LEU A 380 1.51 11.25 -30.33
C LEU A 380 2.49 11.43 -31.51
N LYS A 381 3.75 11.00 -31.32
CA LYS A 381 4.75 11.00 -32.40
C LYS A 381 4.39 9.97 -33.49
N GLU A 382 4.76 10.32 -34.72
CA GLU A 382 4.68 9.59 -36.00
C GLU A 382 5.37 8.20 -35.99
N GLY A 383 4.92 7.27 -35.14
CA GLY A 383 5.52 5.94 -35.01
C GLY A 383 4.56 4.77 -35.21
N ASN A 384 3.24 5.00 -35.14
CA ASN A 384 2.24 3.96 -35.27
C ASN A 384 1.38 4.21 -36.51
N SER A 385 1.24 3.20 -37.36
CA SER A 385 0.62 3.21 -38.68
C SER A 385 -0.90 3.48 -38.73
N GLY A 386 -1.48 4.07 -37.68
CA GLY A 386 -2.90 4.42 -37.60
C GLY A 386 -3.09 5.94 -37.45
N THR A 387 -4.25 6.45 -37.84
CA THR A 387 -4.55 7.87 -37.60
C THR A 387 -4.62 8.15 -36.10
N GLN A 388 -4.35 9.38 -35.68
CA GLN A 388 -4.44 9.80 -34.28
C GLN A 388 -5.82 9.48 -33.66
N GLN A 389 -6.88 9.56 -34.46
CA GLN A 389 -8.24 9.20 -34.05
C GLN A 389 -8.36 7.69 -33.76
N ASP A 390 -7.77 6.84 -34.61
CA ASP A 390 -7.80 5.40 -34.42
C ASP A 390 -7.06 4.98 -33.15
N GLN A 391 -5.91 5.61 -32.85
CA GLN A 391 -5.16 5.36 -31.61
C GLN A 391 -5.97 5.73 -30.35
N LEU A 392 -6.71 6.84 -30.39
CA LEU A 392 -7.59 7.25 -29.30
C LEU A 392 -8.76 6.28 -29.12
N ARG A 393 -9.36 5.81 -30.22
CA ARG A 393 -10.44 4.80 -30.20
C ARG A 393 -9.96 3.45 -29.69
N THR A 394 -8.82 2.96 -30.15
CA THR A 394 -8.19 1.72 -29.65
C THR A 394 -7.82 1.84 -28.17
N GLY A 395 -7.28 2.99 -27.75
CA GLY A 395 -7.03 3.29 -26.34
C GLY A 395 -8.30 3.23 -25.51
N ALA A 396 -9.39 3.89 -25.96
CA ALA A 396 -10.68 3.83 -25.29
C ALA A 396 -11.24 2.40 -25.22
N ALA A 397 -11.22 1.65 -26.33
CA ALA A 397 -11.68 0.26 -26.40
C ALA A 397 -10.94 -0.63 -25.39
N THR A 398 -9.63 -0.43 -25.25
CA THR A 398 -8.77 -1.15 -24.30
C THR A 398 -9.19 -0.90 -22.85
N ILE A 399 -9.49 0.36 -22.50
CA ILE A 399 -9.98 0.73 -21.16
C ILE A 399 -11.36 0.13 -20.90
N LEU A 400 -12.26 0.20 -21.88
CA LEU A 400 -13.61 -0.34 -21.78
C LEU A 400 -13.60 -1.86 -21.58
N LEU A 401 -12.69 -2.57 -22.27
CA LEU A 401 -12.46 -4.00 -22.06
C LEU A 401 -12.00 -4.30 -20.63
N ASP A 402 -11.04 -3.53 -20.10
CA ASP A 402 -10.58 -3.66 -18.71
C ASP A 402 -11.72 -3.46 -17.70
N ILE A 403 -12.60 -2.48 -17.93
CA ILE A 403 -13.80 -2.26 -17.11
C ILE A 403 -14.71 -3.50 -17.16
N CYS A 404 -14.96 -4.05 -18.35
CA CYS A 404 -15.83 -5.21 -18.57
C CYS A 404 -15.33 -6.46 -17.85
N ASN A 405 -14.01 -6.64 -17.78
CA ASN A 405 -13.37 -7.80 -17.18
C ASN A 405 -13.23 -7.68 -15.65
N ASN A 406 -12.96 -6.48 -15.13
CA ASN A 406 -12.52 -6.30 -13.74
C ASN A 406 -13.54 -5.63 -12.79
N THR A 407 -14.71 -5.24 -13.28
CA THR A 407 -15.75 -4.58 -12.48
C THR A 407 -16.84 -5.54 -12.01
N THR A 408 -17.36 -5.33 -10.80
CA THR A 408 -18.55 -6.08 -10.30
C THR A 408 -19.75 -5.90 -11.24
N ARG A 409 -20.58 -6.94 -11.31
CA ARG A 409 -21.74 -7.00 -12.22
C ARG A 409 -23.02 -6.40 -11.59
N ARG A 410 -22.95 -5.96 -10.34
CA ARG A 410 -24.12 -5.55 -9.54
C ARG A 410 -24.09 -4.07 -9.14
N GLY A 411 -25.27 -3.56 -8.84
CA GLY A 411 -25.50 -2.18 -8.38
C GLY A 411 -25.00 -1.12 -9.35
N SER A 412 -24.66 0.04 -8.80
CA SER A 412 -24.19 1.20 -9.55
C SER A 412 -22.98 0.89 -10.44
N ALA A 413 -21.99 0.16 -9.91
CA ALA A 413 -20.80 -0.23 -10.67
C ALA A 413 -21.12 -1.21 -11.81
N GLY A 414 -22.05 -2.14 -11.60
CA GLY A 414 -22.57 -3.02 -12.64
C GLY A 414 -23.27 -2.26 -13.76
N LYS A 415 -24.03 -1.22 -13.44
CA LYS A 415 -24.66 -0.33 -14.43
C LYS A 415 -23.61 0.43 -15.26
N LEU A 416 -22.58 1.00 -14.63
CA LEU A 416 -21.49 1.65 -15.36
C LEU A 416 -20.70 0.66 -16.23
N ARG A 417 -20.51 -0.57 -15.76
CA ARG A 417 -19.92 -1.65 -16.55
C ARG A 417 -20.77 -1.99 -17.79
N LEU A 418 -22.10 -2.00 -17.67
CA LEU A 418 -22.99 -2.21 -18.82
C LEU A 418 -22.92 -1.06 -19.82
N GLN A 419 -22.80 0.19 -19.35
CA GLN A 419 -22.53 1.33 -20.24
C GLN A 419 -21.19 1.17 -20.96
N ALA A 420 -20.14 0.76 -20.25
CA ALA A 420 -18.82 0.52 -20.85
C ALA A 420 -18.87 -0.59 -21.91
N LYS A 421 -19.64 -1.66 -21.64
CA LYS A 421 -19.87 -2.74 -22.60
C LYS A 421 -20.58 -2.24 -23.86
N ALA A 422 -21.64 -1.44 -23.72
CA ALA A 422 -22.36 -0.89 -24.87
C ALA A 422 -21.43 -0.06 -25.77
N LEU A 423 -20.61 0.82 -25.18
CA LEU A 423 -19.62 1.60 -25.92
C LEU A 423 -18.55 0.73 -26.58
N LEU A 424 -18.11 -0.35 -25.92
CA LEU A 424 -17.16 -1.29 -26.50
C LEU A 424 -17.76 -2.04 -27.69
N ASP A 425 -19.00 -2.53 -27.55
CA ASP A 425 -19.73 -3.23 -28.61
C ASP A 425 -19.94 -2.30 -29.83
N GLU A 426 -20.22 -1.01 -29.62
CA GLU A 426 -20.32 0.02 -30.66
C GLU A 426 -18.98 0.22 -31.40
N LEU A 427 -17.87 0.33 -30.67
CA LEU A 427 -16.53 0.47 -31.24
C LEU A 427 -16.12 -0.76 -32.05
N GLN A 428 -16.40 -1.96 -31.54
CA GLN A 428 -16.11 -3.22 -32.22
C GLN A 428 -16.96 -3.41 -33.48
N ALA A 429 -18.23 -3.00 -33.45
CA ALA A 429 -19.09 -2.96 -34.64
C ALA A 429 -18.54 -1.99 -35.70
N GLY A 430 -17.87 -0.92 -35.26
CA GLY A 430 -17.14 0.02 -36.11
C GLY A 430 -15.75 -0.44 -36.56
N GLY A 431 -15.33 -1.68 -36.23
CA GLY A 431 -14.04 -2.25 -36.63
C GLY A 431 -12.85 -1.85 -35.75
N VAL A 432 -13.09 -1.24 -34.59
CA VAL A 432 -12.02 -0.89 -33.63
C VAL A 432 -11.79 -2.09 -32.70
N GLU A 433 -10.62 -2.71 -32.81
CA GLU A 433 -10.20 -3.77 -31.89
C GLU A 433 -9.40 -3.20 -30.71
N PRO A 434 -9.64 -3.67 -29.48
CA PRO A 434 -8.81 -3.33 -28.32
C PRO A 434 -7.43 -3.98 -28.44
N ASP A 435 -6.39 -3.30 -27.94
CA ASP A 435 -5.04 -3.86 -27.95
C ASP A 435 -4.94 -5.10 -27.05
N SER A 436 -4.33 -6.17 -27.56
CA SER A 436 -4.07 -7.37 -26.78
C SER A 436 -3.17 -7.06 -25.59
N HIS A 437 -3.51 -7.62 -24.42
CA HIS A 437 -2.81 -7.36 -23.14
C HIS A 437 -1.29 -7.59 -23.19
N GLU A 438 -0.79 -8.34 -24.16
CA GLU A 438 0.62 -8.72 -24.31
C GLU A 438 1.54 -7.55 -24.75
N ASN A 439 0.99 -6.49 -25.36
CA ASN A 439 1.77 -5.33 -25.81
C ASN A 439 1.84 -4.17 -24.80
N ARG A 440 1.33 -4.36 -23.57
CA ARG A 440 1.18 -3.29 -22.57
C ARG A 440 2.43 -3.01 -21.74
N ARG A 441 3.59 -2.87 -22.38
CA ARG A 441 4.66 -2.03 -21.79
C ARG A 441 4.67 -0.73 -22.58
N PRO A 442 4.55 0.44 -21.94
CA PRO A 442 4.62 1.70 -22.65
C PRO A 442 5.98 1.79 -23.34
N VAL A 443 6.01 1.63 -24.67
CA VAL A 443 7.20 1.87 -25.48
C VAL A 443 7.17 3.35 -25.88
N GLY A 444 8.17 4.11 -25.46
CA GLY A 444 8.48 5.43 -26.02
C GLY A 444 7.99 6.67 -25.27
N SER A 445 6.80 6.69 -24.65
CA SER A 445 6.36 7.88 -23.88
C SER A 445 6.90 7.88 -22.44
N PHE A 446 7.10 6.69 -21.88
CA PHE A 446 7.77 6.49 -20.61
C PHE A 446 9.25 6.87 -20.70
N ASP A 447 9.92 6.54 -21.81
CA ASP A 447 11.33 6.87 -22.05
C ASP A 447 11.57 8.37 -22.21
N LYS A 448 10.60 9.13 -22.71
CA LYS A 448 10.69 10.61 -22.77
C LYS A 448 10.49 11.25 -21.39
N ALA A 449 9.53 10.74 -20.60
CA ALA A 449 9.37 11.14 -19.21
C ALA A 449 10.57 10.71 -18.35
N LEU A 450 11.11 9.50 -18.56
CA LEU A 450 12.36 9.01 -17.98
C LEU A 450 13.56 9.82 -18.45
N SER A 451 13.61 10.27 -19.69
CA SER A 451 14.67 11.12 -20.23
C SER A 451 14.62 12.53 -19.64
N GLU A 452 13.43 13.10 -19.40
CA GLU A 452 13.26 14.36 -18.67
C GLU A 452 13.63 14.19 -17.18
N ILE A 453 13.29 13.05 -16.58
CA ILE A 453 13.70 12.67 -15.22
C ILE A 453 15.21 12.46 -15.15
N GLU A 454 15.81 11.75 -16.09
CA GLU A 454 17.25 11.52 -16.23
C GLU A 454 17.96 12.84 -16.48
N ALA A 455 17.43 13.75 -17.30
CA ALA A 455 18.02 15.08 -17.51
C ALA A 455 18.01 15.92 -16.22
N LEU A 456 16.93 15.86 -15.43
CA LEU A 456 16.82 16.56 -14.15
C LEU A 456 17.65 15.90 -13.04
N VAL A 457 17.78 14.58 -13.05
CA VAL A 457 18.65 13.80 -12.14
C VAL A 457 20.12 13.99 -12.50
N VAL A 458 20.45 14.05 -13.80
CA VAL A 458 21.76 14.41 -14.32
C VAL A 458 22.07 15.83 -13.88
N ALA A 459 21.21 16.82 -14.10
CA ALA A 459 21.41 18.20 -13.60
C ALA A 459 21.73 18.27 -12.10
N LEU A 460 21.03 17.47 -11.28
CA LEU A 460 21.31 17.29 -9.85
C LEU A 460 22.67 16.62 -9.57
N LEU A 461 23.10 15.65 -10.38
CA LEU A 461 24.36 14.90 -10.25
C LEU A 461 25.59 15.68 -10.75
N ILE A 462 25.43 16.60 -11.72
CA ILE A 462 26.45 17.56 -12.17
C ILE A 462 26.45 18.86 -11.36
N GLY A 463 25.65 18.94 -10.30
CA GLY A 463 25.75 19.99 -9.28
C GLY A 463 24.92 21.24 -9.51
N GLU A 464 23.95 21.22 -10.43
CA GLU A 464 23.00 22.32 -10.59
C GLU A 464 21.94 22.27 -9.47
N THR A 465 21.71 23.42 -8.82
CA THR A 465 20.71 23.54 -7.76
C THR A 465 19.34 23.80 -8.37
N LEU A 466 18.47 22.79 -8.35
CA LEU A 466 17.06 22.96 -8.68
C LEU A 466 16.40 23.90 -7.67
N ASP A 467 15.62 24.86 -8.16
CA ASP A 467 14.90 25.75 -7.26
C ASP A 467 13.75 24.99 -6.53
N ARG A 468 13.30 25.53 -5.39
CA ARG A 468 12.23 24.89 -4.59
C ARG A 468 10.93 24.68 -5.38
N LYS A 469 10.62 25.53 -6.36
CA LYS A 469 9.40 25.43 -7.17
C LYS A 469 9.54 24.32 -8.21
N GLN A 470 10.71 24.17 -8.81
CA GLN A 470 11.07 23.10 -9.73
C GLN A 470 11.09 21.75 -9.02
N ILE A 471 11.68 21.66 -7.82
CA ILE A 471 11.64 20.44 -6.98
C ILE A 471 10.19 20.07 -6.63
N ALA A 472 9.39 21.03 -6.18
CA ALA A 472 7.99 20.78 -5.83
C ALA A 472 7.15 20.39 -7.05
N LYS A 473 7.41 20.98 -8.21
CA LYS A 473 6.75 20.64 -9.48
C LYS A 473 7.16 19.24 -9.94
N LEU A 474 8.45 18.91 -9.86
CA LEU A 474 8.99 17.59 -10.20
C LEU A 474 8.38 16.49 -9.30
N ILE A 475 8.40 16.68 -7.98
CA ILE A 475 7.76 15.75 -7.04
C ILE A 475 6.26 15.62 -7.34
N ARG A 476 5.56 16.73 -7.60
CA ARG A 476 4.13 16.71 -7.92
C ARG A 476 3.82 16.00 -9.24
N THR A 477 4.69 16.08 -10.25
CA THR A 477 4.55 15.41 -11.55
C THR A 477 4.93 13.93 -11.47
N LEU A 478 5.92 13.58 -10.66
CA LEU A 478 6.38 12.20 -10.48
C LEU A 478 5.48 11.38 -9.57
N GLN A 479 4.89 11.99 -8.54
CA GLN A 479 4.11 11.27 -7.54
C GLN A 479 2.98 10.44 -8.16
N PRO A 480 2.17 10.94 -9.12
CA PRO A 480 1.12 10.13 -9.77
C PRO A 480 1.68 8.94 -10.54
N ILE A 481 2.80 9.11 -11.24
CA ILE A 481 3.45 8.06 -12.06
C ILE A 481 4.07 6.99 -11.17
N VAL A 482 4.85 7.39 -10.15
CA VAL A 482 5.43 6.48 -9.16
C VAL A 482 4.32 5.72 -8.44
N THR A 483 3.24 6.41 -8.06
CA THR A 483 2.11 5.76 -7.40
C THR A 483 1.36 4.80 -8.33
N PHE A 484 1.28 5.09 -9.62
CA PHE A 484 0.73 4.21 -10.65
C PHE A 484 1.59 2.94 -10.83
N LEU A 485 2.90 3.09 -11.01
CA LEU A 485 3.83 1.98 -11.20
C LEU A 485 4.01 1.10 -9.96
N SER A 486 3.90 1.68 -8.76
CA SER A 486 4.14 0.99 -7.49
C SER A 486 2.90 0.26 -6.94
N ARG A 487 1.78 0.29 -7.67
CA ARG A 487 0.53 -0.34 -7.25
C ARG A 487 0.15 -1.44 -8.26
N PRO A 488 0.02 -2.71 -7.82
CA PRO A 488 -0.64 -3.71 -8.64
C PRO A 488 -2.05 -3.19 -8.98
N THR A 489 -2.41 -3.30 -10.24
CA THR A 489 -3.63 -2.73 -10.84
C THR A 489 -4.89 -3.16 -10.08
N GLY A 490 -5.75 -2.19 -9.78
CA GLY A 490 -7.13 -2.41 -9.33
C GLY A 490 -7.35 -2.28 -7.82
N ASP A 491 -8.52 -1.70 -7.49
CA ASP A 491 -9.25 -1.59 -6.20
C ASP A 491 -8.81 -2.46 -4.99
N ALA A 492 -8.21 -3.63 -5.20
CA ALA A 492 -7.66 -4.51 -4.15
C ALA A 492 -6.50 -3.84 -3.38
N ALA A 493 -5.59 -3.15 -4.06
CA ALA A 493 -4.44 -2.49 -3.41
C ALA A 493 -4.82 -1.19 -2.67
N ALA A 494 -5.90 -0.53 -3.10
CA ALA A 494 -6.41 0.69 -2.47
C ALA A 494 -7.09 0.43 -1.12
N HIS A 495 -7.42 -0.83 -0.80
CA HIS A 495 -7.95 -1.22 0.50
C HIS A 495 -6.86 -1.86 1.40
N THR A 496 -5.87 -2.58 0.85
CA THR A 496 -4.81 -3.23 1.64
C THR A 496 -3.70 -2.27 2.09
N LYS A 497 -3.18 -1.38 1.22
CA LYS A 497 -2.13 -0.41 1.62
C LYS A 497 -2.66 0.77 2.45
N ASN A 498 -3.95 1.10 2.31
CA ASN A 498 -4.55 2.28 2.92
C ASN A 498 -5.20 2.00 4.29
N GLY A 499 -5.36 0.72 4.68
CA GLY A 499 -5.67 0.32 6.05
C GLY A 499 -4.43 0.23 6.95
N CYS A 500 -3.25 -0.01 6.38
CA CYS A 500 -1.97 -0.13 7.11
C CYS A 500 -1.31 1.22 7.47
N ALA A 501 -1.88 2.35 7.04
CA ALA A 501 -1.35 3.68 7.33
C ALA A 501 -2.14 4.42 8.43
N GLU A 502 -2.74 3.69 9.38
CA GLU A 502 -2.86 4.22 10.73
C GLU A 502 -1.47 4.09 11.37
N ASN A 503 -0.72 5.19 11.40
CA ASN A 503 0.45 5.27 12.27
C ASN A 503 -0.01 4.91 13.69
N HIS A 504 0.31 3.69 14.11
CA HIS A 504 0.41 3.31 15.51
C HIS A 504 1.56 4.12 16.14
N THR A 505 1.35 5.42 16.36
CA THR A 505 1.86 6.06 17.56
C THR A 505 0.99 5.61 18.71
N VAL A 506 1.13 4.34 19.10
CA VAL A 506 0.91 3.99 20.50
C VAL A 506 2.14 4.53 21.22
N SER A 507 1.98 5.74 21.74
CA SER A 507 2.85 6.22 22.81
C SER A 507 2.66 5.26 23.98
N PHE A 508 3.55 4.28 24.14
CA PHE A 508 3.75 3.66 25.45
C PHE A 508 4.47 4.68 26.32
N GLY A 509 3.70 5.67 26.77
CA GLY A 509 4.08 6.60 27.80
C GLY A 509 3.59 6.07 29.15
N GLN A 510 4.56 5.65 29.97
CA GLN A 510 4.51 5.59 31.43
C GLN A 510 3.36 4.78 32.06
N PHE A 511 3.65 3.52 32.40
CA PHE A 511 3.54 3.01 33.77
C PHE A 511 4.68 2.04 34.05
#